data_AF-A0A370HFN1-F1
#
_entry.id   AF-A0A370HFN1-F1
#
_cell.length_a   1.000
_cell.length_b   1.000
_cell.length_c   1.000
_cell.angle_alpha   90.00
_cell.angle_beta   90.00
_cell.angle_gamma   90.00
#
_symmetry.space_group_name_H-M   'P 1'
#
loop_
_entity.id
_entity.type
_entity.pdbx_description
1 polymer ?
#
loop_
_entity_poly.entity_id
_entity_poly.type
_entity_poly.pdbx_seq_one_letter_code
_entity_poly.pdbx_strand_id
1 'polypeptide(L)'
;MDDQHTPTGPQDTAAAAQRLQQRPSLEDSAAQLQQLVEQIGAAATELVPGLRWEWQNDEMSKACPPPYDRTNGRILNLRLYVSTPNTPLPDDIWPRFVERVRPLAATVGATAPETMQDQTGKHDVRFVNPDDGTTIKIGSQATTVIGGTVGCRLPHDQFATPVRPTS
;
A
#
# COMPACT_ATOMS: atom_id res chain seq x y z
N MET A 1 -4.30 24.91 12.92
CA MET A 1 -3.65 25.38 11.70
C MET A 1 -4.59 25.00 10.57
N ASP A 2 -5.29 25.98 10.02
CA ASP A 2 -6.17 25.79 8.86
C ASP A 2 -5.29 25.69 7.61
N ASP A 3 -4.96 24.47 7.20
CA ASP A 3 -4.41 24.24 5.87
C ASP A 3 -5.54 24.48 4.87
N GLN A 4 -5.64 25.71 4.36
CA GLN A 4 -6.53 26.05 3.25
C GLN A 4 -6.01 25.37 1.97
N HIS A 5 -6.36 24.09 1.83
CA HIS A 5 -6.13 23.35 0.60
C HIS A 5 -6.96 23.97 -0.53
N THR A 6 -6.28 24.51 -1.55
CA THR A 6 -6.95 25.05 -2.74
C THR A 6 -7.39 23.87 -3.62
N PRO A 7 -8.69 23.70 -3.87
CA PRO A 7 -9.16 22.54 -4.63
C PRO A 7 -8.63 22.54 -6.06
N THR A 8 -8.37 21.34 -6.60
CA THR A 8 -7.91 21.20 -7.99
C THR A 8 -8.91 21.80 -8.98
N GLY A 9 -8.39 22.52 -9.99
CA GLY A 9 -9.21 23.18 -11.01
C GLY A 9 -9.93 22.19 -11.94
N PRO A 10 -10.95 22.64 -12.71
CA PRO A 10 -11.76 21.74 -13.55
C PRO A 10 -10.96 21.00 -14.64
N GLN A 11 -10.02 21.68 -15.30
CA GLN A 11 -9.19 21.08 -16.36
C GLN A 11 -8.29 19.98 -15.79
N ASP A 12 -7.60 20.26 -14.68
CA ASP A 12 -6.74 19.29 -14.01
C ASP A 12 -7.53 18.12 -13.42
N THR A 13 -8.76 18.38 -12.95
CA THR A 13 -9.69 17.34 -12.49
C THR A 13 -10.08 16.40 -13.62
N ALA A 14 -10.40 16.92 -14.81
CA ALA A 14 -10.74 16.10 -15.97
C ALA A 14 -9.54 15.23 -16.40
N ALA A 15 -8.33 15.81 -16.44
CA ALA A 15 -7.11 15.07 -16.74
C ALA A 15 -6.77 14.02 -15.66
N ALA A 16 -7.03 14.31 -14.38
CA ALA A 16 -6.89 13.37 -13.28
C ALA A 16 -7.87 12.20 -13.40
N ALA A 17 -9.14 12.47 -13.70
CA ALA A 17 -10.16 11.46 -13.93
C ALA A 17 -9.80 10.51 -15.08
N GLN A 18 -9.36 11.06 -16.22
CA GLN A 18 -8.89 10.26 -17.36
C GLN A 18 -7.73 9.34 -16.97
N ARG A 19 -6.74 9.85 -16.22
CA ARG A 19 -5.63 9.03 -15.71
C ARG A 19 -6.10 7.88 -14.82
N LEU A 20 -7.10 8.11 -13.95
CA LEU A 20 -7.63 7.05 -13.10
C LEU A 20 -8.40 5.99 -13.87
N GLN A 21 -9.13 6.37 -14.93
CA GLN A 21 -9.84 5.42 -15.79
C GLN A 21 -8.91 4.48 -16.57
N GLN A 22 -7.63 4.85 -16.75
CA GLN A 22 -6.62 4.00 -17.38
C GLN A 22 -5.94 3.03 -16.39
N ARG A 23 -6.27 3.11 -15.09
CA ARG A 23 -5.74 2.21 -14.07
C ARG A 23 -6.72 1.06 -13.82
N PRO A 24 -6.25 -0.10 -13.32
CA PRO A 24 -7.15 -1.10 -12.77
C PRO A 24 -8.00 -0.49 -11.64
N SER A 25 -9.15 -1.10 -11.36
CA SER A 25 -10.03 -0.62 -10.30
C SER A 25 -9.36 -0.73 -8.93
N LEU A 26 -9.96 -0.04 -7.95
CA LEU A 26 -9.56 -0.14 -6.55
C LEU A 26 -9.62 -1.58 -6.07
N GLU A 27 -10.70 -2.29 -6.38
CA GLU A 27 -10.97 -3.66 -5.94
C GLU A 27 -10.02 -4.67 -6.60
N ASP A 28 -9.78 -4.57 -7.91
CA ASP A 28 -8.86 -5.45 -8.62
C ASP A 28 -7.42 -5.29 -8.10
N SER A 29 -7.04 -4.04 -7.81
CA SER A 29 -5.72 -3.73 -7.26
C SER A 29 -5.59 -4.10 -5.79
N ALA A 30 -6.68 -4.06 -5.02
CA ALA A 30 -6.71 -4.56 -3.66
C ALA A 30 -6.48 -6.07 -3.63
N ALA A 31 -7.16 -6.82 -4.51
CA ALA A 31 -6.96 -8.26 -4.64
C ALA A 31 -5.52 -8.61 -5.04
N GLN A 32 -4.96 -7.90 -6.03
CA GLN A 32 -3.56 -8.08 -6.43
C GLN A 32 -2.59 -7.79 -5.28
N LEU A 33 -2.80 -6.69 -4.55
CA LEU A 33 -1.92 -6.29 -3.45
C LEU A 33 -2.05 -7.23 -2.25
N GLN A 34 -3.25 -7.75 -1.97
CA GLN A 34 -3.46 -8.76 -0.93
C GLN A 34 -2.65 -10.03 -1.21
N GLN A 35 -2.71 -10.55 -2.44
CA GLN A 35 -1.92 -11.71 -2.86
C GLN A 35 -0.41 -11.45 -2.72
N LEU A 36 0.03 -10.23 -3.04
CA LEU A 36 1.43 -9.84 -2.88
C LEU A 36 1.86 -9.80 -1.40
N VAL A 37 1.01 -9.28 -0.51
CA VAL A 37 1.26 -9.29 0.94
C VAL A 37 1.38 -10.73 1.47
N GLU A 38 0.53 -11.65 1.00
CA GLU A 38 0.61 -13.07 1.36
C GLU A 38 1.91 -13.72 0.86
N GLN A 39 2.35 -13.39 -0.37
CA GLN A 39 3.64 -13.86 -0.91
C GLN A 39 4.83 -13.35 -0.09
N ILE A 40 4.78 -12.09 0.38
CA ILE A 40 5.79 -11.53 1.27
C ILE A 40 5.81 -12.28 2.61
N GLY A 41 4.65 -12.57 3.19
CA GLY A 41 4.55 -13.38 4.40
C GLY A 41 5.12 -14.79 4.22
N ALA A 42 4.84 -15.42 3.08
CA ALA A 42 5.41 -16.72 2.72
C ALA A 42 6.94 -16.67 2.60
N ALA A 43 7.50 -15.63 1.96
CA ALA A 43 8.94 -15.43 1.86
C ALA A 43 9.62 -15.28 3.23
N ALA A 44 8.94 -14.67 4.21
CA ALA A 44 9.39 -14.62 5.60
C ALA A 44 9.30 -16.00 6.28
N THR A 45 8.20 -16.74 6.10
CA THR A 45 8.05 -18.10 6.67
C THR A 45 9.07 -19.09 6.12
N GLU A 46 9.52 -18.95 4.88
CA GLU A 46 10.63 -19.75 4.32
C GLU A 46 11.96 -19.48 5.01
N LEU A 47 12.20 -18.23 5.44
CA LEU A 47 13.43 -17.84 6.14
C LEU A 47 13.36 -18.17 7.63
N VAL A 48 12.17 -18.10 8.23
CA VAL A 48 11.90 -18.40 9.64
C VAL A 48 10.79 -19.45 9.72
N PRO A 49 11.15 -20.76 9.67
CA PRO A 49 10.18 -21.84 9.75
C PRO A 49 9.33 -21.74 11.03
N GLY A 50 8.02 -21.92 10.88
CA GLY A 50 7.07 -21.83 12.00
C GLY A 50 6.42 -20.46 12.18
N LEU A 51 6.86 -19.43 11.44
CA LEU A 51 6.15 -18.16 11.37
C LEU A 51 4.78 -18.36 10.70
N ARG A 52 3.71 -18.01 11.41
CA ARG A 52 2.33 -18.01 10.89
C ARG A 52 1.82 -16.58 10.82
N TRP A 53 0.71 -16.38 10.12
CA TRP A 53 0.19 -15.05 9.83
C TRP A 53 -1.33 -14.98 9.95
N GLU A 54 -1.83 -13.82 10.35
CA GLU A 54 -3.25 -13.50 10.44
C GLU A 54 -3.52 -12.09 9.91
N TRP A 55 -4.65 -11.94 9.22
CA TRP A 55 -5.17 -10.63 8.86
C TRP A 55 -5.86 -9.98 10.06
N GLN A 56 -5.46 -8.75 10.40
CA GLN A 56 -5.98 -7.98 11.52
C GLN A 56 -6.46 -6.59 11.08
N ASN A 57 -7.31 -5.99 11.91
CA ASN A 57 -7.99 -4.70 11.68
C ASN A 57 -8.94 -4.73 10.46
N ASP A 58 -9.64 -3.61 10.29
CA ASP A 58 -10.51 -3.34 9.15
C ASP A 58 -9.75 -2.59 8.06
N GLU A 59 -10.23 -2.71 6.83
CA GLU A 59 -9.77 -1.87 5.73
C GLU A 59 -10.19 -0.41 5.95
N MET A 60 -9.40 0.52 5.44
CA MET A 60 -9.67 1.94 5.57
C MET A 60 -9.52 2.64 4.23
N SER A 61 -10.60 3.27 3.77
CA SER A 61 -10.62 4.06 2.54
C SER A 61 -10.59 5.55 2.83
N LYS A 62 -9.86 6.31 2.01
CA LYS A 62 -9.85 7.77 2.05
C LYS A 62 -9.94 8.37 0.65
N ALA A 63 -10.39 9.62 0.57
CA ALA A 63 -10.34 10.38 -0.67
C ALA A 63 -8.88 10.56 -1.14
N CYS A 64 -8.67 10.56 -2.44
CA CYS A 64 -7.36 10.87 -2.98
C CYS A 64 -6.96 12.33 -2.75
N PRO A 65 -5.66 12.61 -2.55
CA PRO A 65 -5.14 13.97 -2.51
C PRO A 65 -5.13 14.59 -3.92
N PRO A 66 -4.80 15.89 -4.03
CA PRO A 66 -4.54 16.53 -5.33
C PRO A 66 -3.53 15.75 -6.17
N PRO A 67 -3.68 15.74 -7.50
CA PRO A 67 -4.72 16.41 -8.29
C PRO A 67 -6.04 15.62 -8.40
N TYR A 68 -6.24 14.60 -7.57
CA TYR A 68 -7.39 13.68 -7.61
C TYR A 68 -8.48 14.02 -6.57
N ASP A 69 -8.30 15.09 -5.80
CA ASP A 69 -9.20 15.58 -4.73
C ASP A 69 -10.58 16.03 -5.22
N ARG A 70 -10.81 16.08 -6.53
CA ARG A 70 -12.14 16.30 -7.14
C ARG A 70 -12.66 15.08 -7.91
N THR A 71 -11.99 13.94 -7.82
CA THR A 71 -12.41 12.67 -8.44
C THR A 71 -13.12 11.76 -7.43
N ASN A 72 -13.82 10.74 -7.91
CA ASN A 72 -14.33 9.64 -7.09
C ASN A 72 -13.24 8.61 -6.72
N GLY A 73 -11.98 8.89 -7.06
CA GLY A 73 -10.84 8.06 -6.68
C GLY A 73 -10.69 7.92 -5.18
N ARG A 74 -10.25 6.73 -4.76
CA ARG A 74 -9.96 6.37 -3.38
C ARG A 74 -8.57 5.77 -3.25
N ILE A 75 -8.01 5.95 -2.05
CA ILE A 75 -6.86 5.19 -1.55
C ILE A 75 -7.42 4.18 -0.56
N LEU A 76 -6.96 2.93 -0.62
CA LEU A 76 -7.39 1.87 0.28
C LEU A 76 -6.20 1.34 1.06
N ASN A 77 -6.26 1.40 2.38
CA ASN A 77 -5.40 0.63 3.26
C ASN A 77 -6.03 -0.75 3.45
N LEU A 78 -5.29 -1.79 3.09
CA LEU A 78 -5.68 -3.16 3.38
C LEU A 78 -5.61 -3.42 4.88
N ARG A 79 -6.24 -4.52 5.29
CA ARG A 79 -6.01 -5.12 6.61
C ARG A 79 -4.51 -5.37 6.82
N LEU A 80 -4.04 -5.40 8.06
CA LEU A 80 -2.64 -5.69 8.36
C LEU A 80 -2.42 -7.20 8.38
N TYR A 81 -1.36 -7.68 7.75
CA TYR A 81 -0.95 -9.08 7.83
C TYR A 81 0.12 -9.22 8.91
N VAL A 82 -0.25 -9.83 10.03
CA VAL A 82 0.52 -9.81 11.28
C VAL A 82 1.00 -11.21 11.62
N SER A 83 2.26 -11.35 12.01
CA SER A 83 2.80 -12.64 12.46
C SER A 83 2.13 -13.12 13.75
N THR A 84 1.78 -14.41 13.83
CA THR A 84 1.11 -15.04 14.97
C THR A 84 1.82 -16.34 15.44
N PRO A 85 2.10 -16.52 16.74
CA PRO A 85 2.00 -15.50 17.79
C PRO A 85 2.94 -14.32 17.46
N ASN A 86 2.79 -13.19 18.15
CA ASN A 86 3.61 -11.99 17.91
C ASN A 86 5.10 -12.33 17.88
N THR A 87 5.67 -12.42 16.67
CA THR A 87 7.02 -12.93 16.43
C THR A 87 7.75 -11.99 15.46
N PRO A 88 8.76 -11.25 15.91
CA PRO A 88 9.56 -10.43 15.02
C PRO A 88 10.46 -11.31 14.15
N LEU A 89 10.78 -10.83 12.95
CA LEU A 89 11.89 -11.35 12.16
C LEU A 89 13.21 -11.07 12.89
N PRO A 90 14.12 -12.07 13.01
CA PRO A 90 15.46 -11.87 13.57
C PRO A 90 16.29 -10.87 12.77
N ASP A 91 17.16 -10.12 13.46
CA ASP A 91 18.01 -9.07 12.88
C ASP A 91 18.94 -9.61 11.78
N ASP A 92 19.48 -10.82 11.94
CA ASP A 92 20.36 -11.46 10.97
C ASP A 92 19.62 -11.94 9.70
N ILE A 93 18.30 -12.15 9.81
CA ILE A 93 17.44 -12.54 8.71
C ILE A 93 16.92 -11.33 7.93
N TRP A 94 16.76 -10.18 8.60
CA TRP A 94 16.13 -8.99 8.02
C TRP A 94 16.71 -8.55 6.66
N PRO A 95 18.03 -8.39 6.48
CA PRO A 95 18.59 -7.97 5.19
C PRO A 95 18.21 -8.93 4.05
N ARG A 96 18.31 -10.25 4.30
CA ARG A 96 17.98 -11.29 3.31
C ARG A 96 16.48 -11.31 3.00
N PHE A 97 15.64 -11.04 3.99
CA PHE A 97 14.20 -10.88 3.79
C PHE A 97 13.90 -9.69 2.87
N VAL A 98 14.47 -8.52 3.14
CA VAL A 98 14.26 -7.31 2.31
C VAL A 98 14.73 -7.53 0.87
N GLU A 99 15.84 -8.24 0.66
CA GLU A 99 16.31 -8.62 -0.68
C GLU A 99 15.29 -9.48 -1.45
N ARG A 100 14.61 -10.42 -0.78
CA ARG A 100 13.54 -11.23 -1.39
C ARG A 100 12.28 -10.43 -1.68
N VAL A 101 11.95 -9.46 -0.84
CA VAL A 101 10.76 -8.62 -1.01
C VAL A 101 10.90 -7.64 -2.17
N ARG A 102 12.10 -7.11 -2.42
CA ARG A 102 12.34 -6.12 -3.48
C ARG A 102 11.77 -6.51 -4.85
N PRO A 103 12.06 -7.70 -5.43
CA PRO A 103 11.48 -8.10 -6.71
C PRO A 103 9.96 -8.33 -6.63
N LEU A 104 9.42 -8.78 -5.48
CA LEU A 104 7.98 -8.93 -5.26
C LEU A 104 7.30 -7.54 -5.31
N ALA A 105 7.81 -6.56 -4.57
CA ALA A 105 7.28 -5.20 -4.54
C ALA A 105 7.35 -4.52 -5.92
N ALA A 106 8.38 -4.82 -6.70
CA ALA A 106 8.53 -4.30 -8.06
C ALA A 106 7.40 -4.76 -9.01
N THR A 107 6.71 -5.87 -8.73
CA THR A 107 5.58 -6.34 -9.58
C THR A 107 4.39 -5.39 -9.59
N VAL A 108 4.25 -4.56 -8.56
CA VAL A 108 3.24 -3.48 -8.47
C VAL A 108 3.85 -2.09 -8.66
N GLY A 109 5.07 -2.02 -9.21
CA GLY A 109 5.83 -0.78 -9.42
C GLY A 109 6.38 -0.16 -8.15
N ALA A 110 6.18 -0.78 -6.98
CA ALA A 110 6.67 -0.28 -5.71
C ALA A 110 8.17 -0.58 -5.56
N THR A 111 9.02 0.36 -5.98
CA THR A 111 10.45 0.11 -6.23
C THR A 111 11.40 0.98 -5.42
N ALA A 112 10.94 2.11 -4.87
CA ALA A 112 11.76 2.97 -4.02
C ALA A 112 11.68 2.51 -2.56
N PRO A 113 12.70 1.83 -2.00
CA PRO A 113 12.73 1.56 -0.57
C PRO A 113 13.04 2.86 0.19
N GLU A 114 12.06 3.36 0.93
CA GLU A 114 12.28 4.24 2.06
C GLU A 114 12.52 3.35 3.28
N THR A 115 13.78 3.21 3.70
CA THR A 115 14.07 2.58 5.00
C THR A 115 13.67 3.56 6.09
N MET A 116 12.62 3.24 6.84
CA MET A 116 12.14 4.08 7.93
C MET A 116 12.53 3.44 9.26
N GLN A 117 13.78 3.62 9.68
CA GLN A 117 14.37 3.02 10.89
C GLN A 117 14.81 1.56 10.68
N ASP A 118 16.12 1.38 10.59
CA ASP A 118 16.78 0.08 10.51
C ASP A 118 17.89 0.05 11.56
N GLN A 119 17.56 -0.51 12.72
CA GLN A 119 18.45 -0.66 13.86
C GLN A 119 18.18 -2.00 14.55
N THR A 120 19.13 -2.50 15.33
CA THR A 120 19.00 -3.75 16.08
C THR A 120 17.67 -3.82 16.85
N GLY A 121 16.92 -4.91 16.65
CA GLY A 121 15.61 -5.16 17.26
C GLY A 121 14.46 -4.25 16.78
N LYS A 122 14.68 -3.40 15.78
CA LYS A 122 13.62 -2.57 15.17
C LYS A 122 13.94 -2.26 13.72
N HIS A 123 13.23 -2.95 12.84
CA HIS A 123 13.39 -2.82 11.41
C HIS A 123 12.11 -2.35 10.74
N ASP A 124 12.21 -1.47 9.75
CA ASP A 124 11.10 -1.08 8.90
C ASP A 124 11.58 -0.65 7.51
N VAL A 125 10.86 -1.13 6.50
CA VAL A 125 11.07 -0.80 5.10
C VAL A 125 9.74 -0.48 4.45
N ARG A 126 9.74 0.54 3.59
CA ARG A 126 8.59 0.93 2.80
C ARG A 126 8.94 1.01 1.33
N PHE A 127 8.22 0.29 0.49
CA PHE A 127 8.30 0.39 -0.95
C PHE A 127 7.16 1.27 -1.46
N VAL A 128 7.47 2.19 -2.37
CA VAL A 128 6.49 3.14 -2.92
C VAL A 128 6.51 3.06 -4.44
N ASN A 129 5.32 2.97 -5.04
CA ASN A 129 5.10 3.22 -6.46
C ASN A 129 4.92 4.74 -6.64
N PRO A 130 5.86 5.44 -7.30
CA PRO A 130 5.80 6.89 -7.45
C PRO A 130 4.66 7.37 -8.36
N ASP A 131 4.11 6.52 -9.22
CA ASP A 131 3.11 6.90 -10.23
C ASP A 131 1.70 7.01 -9.63
N ASP A 132 1.38 6.16 -8.64
CA ASP A 132 0.05 6.09 -8.06
C ASP A 132 0.00 6.15 -6.52
N GLY A 133 1.16 6.07 -5.86
CA GLY A 133 1.27 6.08 -4.40
C GLY A 133 0.95 4.74 -3.74
N THR A 134 0.88 3.63 -4.49
CA THR A 134 0.74 2.28 -3.95
C THR A 134 1.97 1.97 -3.09
N THR A 135 1.75 1.48 -1.87
CA THR A 135 2.85 1.21 -0.95
C THR A 135 2.75 -0.15 -0.30
N ILE A 136 3.91 -0.74 -0.04
CA ILE A 136 4.07 -1.91 0.81
C ILE A 136 4.97 -1.49 1.95
N LYS A 137 4.48 -1.61 3.18
CA LYS A 137 5.23 -1.29 4.39
C LYS A 137 5.42 -2.54 5.23
N ILE A 138 6.63 -2.79 5.67
CA ILE A 138 6.94 -3.94 6.51
C ILE A 138 7.69 -3.44 7.74
N GLY A 139 7.22 -3.78 8.92
CA GLY A 139 7.87 -3.47 10.19
C GLY A 139 8.07 -4.73 11.03
N SER A 140 9.19 -4.82 11.74
CA SER A 140 9.52 -5.90 12.67
C SER A 140 10.15 -5.32 13.93
N GLN A 141 9.46 -5.47 15.07
CA GLN A 141 9.97 -5.07 16.38
C GLN A 141 9.56 -6.06 17.47
N ALA A 142 8.29 -6.00 17.90
CA ALA A 142 7.69 -6.99 18.81
C ALA A 142 6.91 -8.08 18.05
N THR A 143 6.50 -7.76 16.82
CA THR A 143 5.82 -8.64 15.88
C THR A 143 6.17 -8.16 14.48
N THR A 144 6.08 -9.04 13.49
CA THR A 144 6.24 -8.67 12.09
C THR A 144 4.87 -8.27 11.53
N VAL A 145 4.81 -7.10 10.90
CA VAL A 145 3.59 -6.55 10.28
C VAL A 145 3.88 -6.20 8.84
N ILE A 146 3.04 -6.68 7.93
CA ILE A 146 3.04 -6.30 6.51
C ILE A 146 1.74 -5.54 6.24
N GLY A 147 1.87 -4.30 5.78
CA GLY A 147 0.77 -3.44 5.37
C GLY A 147 0.83 -3.14 3.88
N GLY A 148 -0.33 -3.17 3.23
CA GLY A 148 -0.51 -2.72 1.85
C GLY A 148 -1.44 -1.51 1.77
N THR A 149 -1.05 -0.51 0.98
CA THR A 149 -1.91 0.62 0.61
C THR A 149 -2.01 0.65 -0.90
N VAL A 150 -3.21 0.52 -1.43
CA VAL A 150 -3.51 0.73 -2.84
C VAL A 150 -3.52 2.24 -3.12
N GLY A 151 -2.68 2.66 -4.06
CA GLY A 151 -2.64 4.04 -4.54
C GLY A 151 -3.94 4.51 -5.19
N CYS A 152 -4.06 5.79 -5.50
CA CYS A 152 -5.33 6.38 -5.93
C CYS A 152 -5.92 5.67 -7.18
N ARG A 153 -7.12 5.10 -7.03
CA ARG A 153 -7.86 4.36 -8.08
C ARG A 153 -9.36 4.61 -7.98
N LEU A 154 -10.06 4.43 -9.10
CA LEU A 154 -11.54 4.44 -9.11
C LEU A 154 -12.07 3.11 -8.60
N PRO A 155 -13.08 3.11 -7.71
CA PRO A 155 -13.93 1.94 -7.49
C PRO A 155 -14.60 1.49 -8.79
N HIS A 156 -14.86 0.19 -8.96
CA HIS A 156 -15.48 -0.37 -10.17
C HIS A 156 -16.76 0.37 -10.59
N ASP A 157 -17.60 0.76 -9.64
CA ASP A 157 -18.88 1.44 -9.89
C ASP A 157 -18.73 2.93 -10.26
N GLN A 158 -17.52 3.50 -10.18
CA GLN A 158 -17.24 4.91 -10.44
C GLN A 158 -16.54 5.17 -11.78
N PHE A 159 -16.27 4.15 -12.59
CA PHE A 159 -15.62 4.34 -13.89
C PHE A 159 -16.44 5.19 -14.87
N ALA A 160 -17.77 5.09 -14.81
CA ALA A 160 -18.67 5.91 -15.63
C ALA A 160 -18.81 7.36 -15.11
N THR A 161 -18.56 7.59 -13.82
CA THR A 161 -18.69 8.87 -13.14
C THR A 161 -17.43 9.19 -12.34
N PRO A 162 -16.27 9.42 -13.00
CA PRO A 162 -14.99 9.50 -12.32
C PRO A 162 -14.76 10.83 -11.57
N VAL A 163 -15.55 11.86 -11.86
CA VAL A 163 -15.49 13.18 -11.22
C VAL A 163 -16.57 13.28 -10.15
N ARG A 164 -16.23 13.83 -8.98
CA ARG A 164 -17.22 14.11 -7.93
C ARG A 164 -18.12 15.27 -8.35
N PRO A 165 -19.45 15.16 -8.20
CA PRO A 165 -20.34 16.30 -8.35
C PRO A 165 -19.91 17.42 -7.38
N THR A 166 -19.84 18.65 -7.88
CA THR A 166 -19.66 19.83 -7.02
C THR A 166 -21.00 20.09 -6.33
N SER A 167 -21.06 19.90 -5.01
CA SER A 167 -22.11 20.49 -4.17
C SER A 167 -21.87 21.98 -3.97
#